data_AF-A0A7M2ACT6-F1
#
_entry.id   AF-A0A7M2ACT6-F1
#
_cell.length_a   1.000
_cell.length_b   1.000
_cell.length_c   1.000
_cell.angle_alpha   90.00
_cell.angle_beta   90.00
_cell.angle_gamma   90.00
#
_symmetry.space_group_name_H-M   'P 1'
#
loop_
_entity.id
_entity.type
_entity.pdbx_description
1 polymer ?
#
loop_
_entity_poly.entity_id
_entity_poly.type
_entity_poly.pdbx_seq_one_letter_code
_entity_poly.pdbx_strand_id
1 'polypeptide(L)'
;MSVSSSIEICLSKQISGMTILSKLEKYGWSYNDHGHATFLPIGDDDDYGWQHVSISKEELLKILSTKEKQRELLGVGMTWKDTNIGGTFLIRENGTFLMSPDINRKIVEVESYSNITDINWYMNKLIPVFGPLFESISYQEHV
;
A
#
# COMPACT_ATOMS: atom_id res chain seq x y z
N MET A 1 -7.34 19.31 10.20
CA MET A 1 -5.94 19.31 9.72
C MET A 1 -5.72 17.98 9.02
N SER A 2 -5.21 17.99 7.79
CA SER A 2 -4.98 16.76 7.03
C SER A 2 -3.64 16.20 7.46
N VAL A 3 -3.63 15.03 8.09
CA VAL A 3 -2.38 14.34 8.43
C VAL A 3 -1.91 13.59 7.20
N SER A 4 -0.69 13.88 6.73
CA SER A 4 -0.05 13.13 5.65
C SER A 4 1.02 12.26 6.26
N SER A 5 0.93 10.95 6.04
CA SER A 5 1.94 10.01 6.52
C SER A 5 2.32 9.01 5.43
N SER A 6 3.56 8.56 5.48
CA SER A 6 4.09 7.62 4.51
C SER A 6 5.13 6.70 5.16
N ILE A 7 5.14 5.46 4.69
CA ILE A 7 6.04 4.40 5.10
C ILE A 7 6.74 3.91 3.83
N GLU A 8 8.01 4.26 3.67
CA GLU A 8 8.82 3.77 2.56
C GLU A 8 9.55 2.50 3.00
N ILE A 9 9.49 1.45 2.18
CA ILE A 9 10.18 0.18 2.42
C ILE A 9 11.12 -0.10 1.25
N CYS A 10 12.38 -0.34 1.60
CA CYS A 10 13.40 -0.81 0.67
C CYS A 10 13.73 -2.27 0.96
N LEU A 11 13.90 -3.03 -0.13
CA LEU A 11 14.23 -4.45 -0.08
C LEU A 11 15.67 -4.66 -0.54
N SER A 12 16.38 -5.58 0.11
CA SER A 12 17.78 -5.90 -0.19
C SER A 12 17.99 -6.51 -1.58
N LYS A 13 16.90 -6.90 -2.25
CA LYS A 13 16.88 -7.37 -3.63
C LYS A 13 15.64 -6.86 -4.34
N GLN A 14 15.82 -6.40 -5.56
CA GLN A 14 14.71 -6.06 -6.45
C GLN A 14 13.88 -7.30 -6.74
N ILE A 15 12.57 -7.18 -6.51
CA ILE A 15 11.55 -8.15 -6.88
C ILE A 15 10.43 -7.40 -7.62
N SER A 16 9.67 -8.11 -8.46
CA SER A 16 8.62 -7.48 -9.24
C SER A 16 7.50 -6.93 -8.34
N GLY A 17 6.81 -5.89 -8.79
CA GLY A 17 5.68 -5.31 -8.06
C GLY A 17 4.55 -6.33 -7.87
N MET A 18 4.25 -7.14 -8.88
CA MET A 18 3.31 -8.26 -8.74
C MET A 18 3.76 -9.29 -7.70
N THR A 19 5.08 -9.50 -7.54
CA THR A 19 5.63 -10.36 -6.48
C THR A 19 5.41 -9.73 -5.10
N ILE A 20 5.65 -8.42 -4.95
CA ILE A 20 5.38 -7.66 -3.71
C ILE A 20 3.91 -7.80 -3.32
N LEU A 21 3.02 -7.53 -4.27
CA LEU A 21 1.56 -7.62 -4.12
C LEU A 21 1.10 -9.03 -3.71
N SER A 22 1.62 -10.07 -4.37
CA SER A 22 1.30 -11.46 -4.01
C SER A 22 1.76 -11.83 -2.59
N LYS A 23 2.90 -11.30 -2.14
CA LYS A 23 3.41 -11.50 -0.77
C LYS A 23 2.54 -10.77 0.26
N LEU A 24 2.19 -9.51 0.00
CA LEU A 24 1.28 -8.74 0.86
C LEU A 24 -0.04 -9.50 1.04
N GLU A 25 -0.63 -9.96 -0.06
CA GLU A 25 -1.88 -10.73 -0.02
C GLU A 25 -1.75 -12.00 0.82
N LYS A 26 -0.71 -12.80 0.58
CA LYS A 26 -0.47 -14.05 1.33
C LYS A 26 -0.38 -13.84 2.84
N TYR A 27 0.12 -12.69 3.29
CA TYR A 27 0.26 -12.37 4.72
C TYR A 27 -1.00 -11.81 5.36
N GLY A 28 -2.00 -11.41 4.57
CA GLY A 28 -3.31 -10.97 5.07
C GLY A 28 -3.74 -9.59 4.60
N TRP A 29 -3.00 -8.93 3.69
CA TRP A 29 -3.51 -7.75 3.01
C TRP A 29 -4.55 -8.15 1.95
N SER A 30 -5.57 -7.34 1.75
CA SER A 30 -6.69 -7.62 0.87
C SER A 30 -6.93 -6.42 -0.05
N TYR A 31 -7.16 -6.69 -1.34
CA TYR A 31 -7.59 -5.66 -2.30
C TYR A 31 -9.05 -5.25 -2.16
N ASN A 32 -9.83 -6.06 -1.43
CA ASN A 32 -11.26 -5.90 -1.35
C ASN A 32 -11.61 -4.88 -0.27
N ASP A 33 -12.16 -3.75 -0.71
CA ASP A 33 -12.82 -2.76 0.14
C ASP A 33 -14.33 -2.82 -0.13
N HIS A 34 -15.04 -3.70 0.59
CA HIS A 34 -16.49 -3.84 0.49
C HIS A 34 -17.03 -4.04 -0.95
N GLY A 35 -16.35 -4.86 -1.74
CA GLY A 35 -16.69 -5.17 -3.14
C GLY A 35 -16.12 -4.20 -4.17
N HIS A 36 -15.31 -3.24 -3.73
CA HIS A 36 -14.62 -2.27 -4.58
C HIS A 36 -13.11 -2.49 -4.51
N ALA A 37 -12.43 -2.05 -5.57
CA ALA A 37 -10.99 -1.98 -5.66
C ALA A 37 -10.55 -0.53 -5.88
N THR A 38 -9.51 -0.12 -5.16
CA THR A 38 -8.85 1.18 -5.34
C THR A 38 -7.52 0.99 -6.05
N PHE A 39 -7.28 1.65 -7.18
CA PHE A 39 -6.04 1.47 -7.96
C PHE A 39 -5.75 2.64 -8.91
N LEU A 40 -4.52 2.74 -9.41
CA LEU A 40 -4.15 3.65 -10.50
C LEU A 40 -4.40 3.00 -11.86
N PRO A 41 -5.09 3.68 -12.81
CA PRO A 41 -5.42 3.13 -14.11
C PRO A 41 -4.17 3.02 -15.01
N ILE A 42 -4.26 2.24 -16.09
CA ILE A 42 -3.21 2.16 -17.12
C ILE A 42 -3.04 3.52 -17.79
N GLY A 43 -1.80 3.95 -18.02
CA GLY A 43 -1.47 5.24 -18.62
C GLY A 43 -1.59 6.43 -17.66
N ASP A 44 -1.65 6.19 -16.35
CA ASP A 44 -1.52 7.23 -15.33
C ASP A 44 -0.06 7.73 -15.30
N ASP A 45 0.16 8.94 -15.83
CA ASP A 45 1.48 9.58 -15.98
C ASP A 45 1.76 10.56 -14.82
N ASP A 46 1.82 10.02 -13.60
CA ASP A 46 1.97 10.76 -12.34
C ASP A 46 0.83 11.77 -12.05
N ASP A 47 -0.34 11.61 -12.67
CA ASP A 47 -1.56 12.38 -12.40
C ASP A 47 -2.28 11.91 -11.12
N TYR A 48 -1.94 10.72 -10.61
CA TYR A 48 -2.56 10.11 -9.43
C TYR A 48 -4.10 10.01 -9.54
N GLY A 49 -4.59 9.64 -10.72
CA GLY A 49 -6.01 9.52 -11.06
C GLY A 49 -6.68 8.27 -10.49
N TRP A 50 -6.57 8.07 -9.17
CA TRP A 50 -7.09 6.91 -8.44
C TRP A 50 -8.54 6.58 -8.81
N GLN A 51 -8.77 5.32 -9.18
CA GLN A 51 -10.09 4.76 -9.41
C GLN A 51 -10.55 4.02 -8.17
N HIS A 52 -11.83 4.13 -7.85
CA HIS A 52 -12.50 3.32 -6.83
C HIS A 52 -13.78 2.75 -7.43
N VAL A 53 -13.69 1.50 -7.91
CA VAL A 53 -14.73 0.88 -8.73
C VAL A 53 -14.99 -0.56 -8.32
N SER A 54 -16.20 -1.04 -8.58
CA SER A 54 -16.52 -2.45 -8.40
C SER A 54 -16.00 -3.26 -9.59
N ILE A 55 -14.92 -4.00 -9.37
CA ILE A 55 -14.32 -4.93 -10.32
C ILE A 55 -13.90 -6.20 -9.60
N SER A 56 -13.78 -7.30 -10.32
CA SER A 56 -13.24 -8.54 -9.77
C SER A 56 -11.76 -8.41 -9.45
N LYS A 57 -11.28 -9.24 -8.52
CA LYS A 57 -9.85 -9.35 -8.23
C LYS A 57 -9.07 -9.74 -9.49
N GLU A 58 -9.61 -10.62 -10.32
CA GLU A 58 -8.96 -11.08 -11.55
C GLU A 58 -8.77 -9.93 -12.54
N GLU A 59 -9.75 -9.04 -12.66
CA GLU A 59 -9.64 -7.82 -13.48
C GLU A 59 -8.62 -6.84 -12.92
N LEU A 60 -8.64 -6.60 -11.60
CA LEU A 60 -7.64 -5.76 -10.94
C LEU A 60 -6.23 -6.29 -11.19
N LEU A 61 -5.99 -7.59 -10.98
CA LEU A 61 -4.67 -8.20 -11.19
C LEU A 61 -4.23 -8.15 -12.66
N LYS A 62 -5.16 -8.21 -13.62
CA LYS A 62 -4.84 -8.00 -15.04
C LYS A 62 -4.39 -6.56 -15.30
N ILE A 63 -5.07 -5.57 -14.72
CA ILE A 63 -4.70 -4.15 -14.83
C ILE A 63 -3.29 -3.94 -14.27
N LEU A 64 -3.04 -4.37 -13.03
CA LEU A 64 -1.75 -4.21 -12.36
C LEU A 64 -0.62 -4.95 -13.10
N SER A 65 -0.88 -6.15 -13.62
CA SER A 65 0.10 -6.89 -14.42
C SER A 65 0.42 -6.20 -15.76
N THR A 66 -0.58 -5.58 -16.40
CA THR A 66 -0.35 -4.79 -17.62
C THR A 66 0.49 -3.56 -17.32
N LYS A 67 0.19 -2.83 -16.24
CA LYS A 67 1.00 -1.68 -15.79
C LYS A 67 2.45 -2.07 -15.52
N GLU A 68 2.68 -3.18 -14.83
CA GLU A 68 4.05 -3.68 -14.56
C GLU A 68 4.81 -3.97 -15.86
N LYS A 69 4.16 -4.60 -16.86
CA LYS A 69 4.78 -4.86 -18.17
C LYS A 69 5.11 -3.59 -18.95
N GLN A 70 4.34 -2.53 -18.73
CA GLN A 70 4.54 -1.21 -19.30
C GLN A 70 5.52 -0.34 -18.48
N ARG A 71 6.06 -0.88 -17.37
CA ARG A 71 6.95 -0.18 -16.43
C ARG A 71 6.31 1.05 -15.78
N GLU A 72 4.99 1.03 -15.66
CA GLU A 72 4.23 2.08 -14.98
C GLU A 72 4.25 1.87 -13.46
N LEU A 73 4.08 2.95 -12.70
CA LEU A 73 3.89 2.91 -11.25
C LEU A 73 2.63 2.08 -10.92
N LEU A 74 2.77 1.09 -10.05
CA LEU A 74 1.59 0.36 -9.54
C LEU A 74 1.03 1.11 -8.35
N GLY A 75 -0.23 1.53 -8.43
CA GLY A 75 -0.98 2.06 -7.29
C GLY A 75 -2.14 1.15 -6.94
N VAL A 76 -2.24 0.74 -5.68
CA VAL A 76 -3.36 -0.09 -5.20
C VAL A 76 -3.69 0.19 -3.73
N GLY A 77 -4.97 0.25 -3.39
CA GLY A 77 -5.45 0.26 -2.01
C GLY A 77 -5.55 -1.16 -1.46
N MET A 78 -5.05 -1.37 -0.25
CA MET A 78 -5.21 -2.65 0.45
C MET A 78 -5.54 -2.44 1.93
N THR A 79 -6.37 -3.33 2.47
CA THR A 79 -6.75 -3.37 3.89
C THR A 79 -6.24 -4.64 4.55
N TRP A 80 -6.02 -4.59 5.87
CA TRP A 80 -5.59 -5.74 6.62
C TRP A 80 -6.78 -6.61 7.02
N LYS A 81 -6.85 -7.81 6.45
CA LYS A 81 -7.90 -8.80 6.74
C LYS A 81 -9.30 -8.15 6.73
N ASP A 82 -10.07 -8.37 7.78
CA ASP A 82 -11.42 -7.88 8.02
C ASP A 82 -11.45 -6.59 8.88
N THR A 83 -10.31 -5.96 9.15
CA THR A 83 -10.27 -4.80 10.05
C THR A 83 -10.63 -3.49 9.36
N ASN A 84 -10.72 -3.48 8.03
CA ASN A 84 -10.88 -2.28 7.18
C ASN A 84 -9.78 -1.21 7.35
N ILE A 85 -8.75 -1.47 8.15
CA ILE A 85 -7.58 -0.60 8.36
C ILE A 85 -6.57 -0.94 7.28
N GLY A 86 -6.01 0.07 6.63
CA GLY A 86 -4.97 -0.16 5.64
C GLY A 86 -4.45 1.13 5.05
N GLY A 87 -4.27 1.09 3.74
CA GLY A 87 -3.81 2.26 3.01
C GLY A 87 -3.53 1.99 1.54
N THR A 88 -3.09 3.03 0.86
CA THR A 88 -2.62 2.96 -0.51
C THR A 88 -1.15 2.55 -0.58
N PHE A 89 -0.82 1.77 -1.60
CA PHE A 89 0.51 1.29 -1.91
C PHE A 89 0.91 1.81 -3.28
N LEU A 90 2.10 2.42 -3.36
CA LEU A 90 2.75 2.81 -4.61
C LEU A 90 4.02 1.99 -4.77
N ILE A 91 4.09 1.16 -5.81
CA ILE A 91 5.22 0.25 -6.06
C ILE A 91 5.91 0.65 -7.35
N ARG A 92 7.18 1.05 -7.23
CA ARG A 92 8.02 1.47 -8.35
C ARG A 92 8.64 0.25 -9.04
N GLU A 93 9.08 0.44 -10.28
CA GLU A 93 9.78 -0.61 -11.06
C GLU A 93 11.02 -1.16 -10.34
N ASN A 94 11.72 -0.32 -9.58
CA ASN A 94 12.91 -0.70 -8.82
C ASN A 94 12.61 -1.58 -7.57
N GLY A 95 11.35 -1.89 -7.30
CA GLY A 95 10.93 -2.72 -6.15
C GLY A 95 10.85 -1.97 -4.82
N THR A 96 11.21 -0.69 -4.78
CA THR A 96 10.88 0.19 -3.65
C THR A 96 9.39 0.45 -3.67
N PHE A 97 8.77 0.45 -2.49
CA PHE A 97 7.37 0.81 -2.39
C PHE A 97 7.08 1.71 -1.19
N LEU A 98 6.09 2.57 -1.40
CA LEU A 98 5.55 3.49 -0.43
C LEU A 98 4.18 2.97 0.00
N MET A 99 3.92 2.97 1.30
CA MET A 99 2.61 2.71 1.87
C MET A 99 2.15 3.97 2.61
N SER A 100 0.98 4.49 2.25
CA SER A 100 0.34 5.62 2.92
C SER A 100 -0.83 5.08 3.74
N PRO A 101 -0.85 5.24 5.08
CA PRO A 101 -1.89 4.71 5.93
C PRO A 101 -3.13 5.62 5.93
N ASP A 102 -3.82 5.68 4.79
CA ASP A 102 -4.92 6.60 4.48
C ASP A 102 -6.31 5.93 4.48
N ILE A 103 -6.40 4.61 4.69
CA ILE A 103 -7.67 3.87 4.80
C ILE A 103 -7.92 3.46 6.26
N ASN A 104 -8.97 4.00 6.87
CA ASN A 104 -9.33 3.82 8.30
C ASN A 104 -8.10 3.78 9.21
N ARG A 105 -7.27 4.81 9.07
CA ARG A 105 -5.94 4.92 9.69
C ARG A 105 -5.95 4.50 11.16
N LYS A 106 -5.07 3.57 11.53
CA LYS A 106 -4.87 3.23 12.95
C LYS A 106 -4.10 4.35 13.63
N ILE A 107 -4.68 4.87 14.70
CA ILE A 107 -4.14 5.99 15.46
C ILE A 107 -3.85 5.60 16.91
N VAL A 108 -2.91 6.32 17.52
CA VAL A 108 -2.75 6.41 18.97
C VAL A 108 -3.44 7.67 19.43
N GLU A 109 -4.39 7.53 20.35
CA GLU A 109 -5.03 8.67 21.00
C GLU A 109 -4.07 9.24 22.05
N VAL A 110 -3.72 10.52 21.89
CA VAL A 110 -2.86 11.25 22.81
C VAL A 110 -3.66 12.42 23.36
N GLU A 111 -3.88 12.43 24.67
CA GLU A 111 -4.62 13.49 25.33
C GLU A 111 -3.93 14.85 25.05
N SER A 112 -4.72 15.83 24.59
CA SER A 112 -4.24 17.19 24.25
C SER A 112 -3.34 17.32 23.02
N TYR A 113 -3.21 16.29 22.18
CA TYR A 113 -2.50 16.37 20.89
C TYR A 113 -3.36 15.87 19.74
N SER A 114 -2.97 16.18 18.51
CA SER A 114 -3.55 15.60 17.30
C SER A 114 -3.28 14.10 17.23
N ASN A 115 -4.25 13.33 16.71
CA ASN A 115 -4.14 11.89 16.53
C ASN A 115 -2.94 11.51 15.65
N ILE A 116 -1.99 10.76 16.21
CA ILE A 116 -0.77 10.29 15.56
C ILE A 116 -1.01 8.89 14.98
N THR A 117 -0.39 8.56 13.85
CA THR A 117 -0.46 7.19 13.30
C THR A 117 0.20 6.17 14.23
N ASP A 118 -0.48 5.06 14.49
CA ASP A 118 0.09 3.90 15.19
C ASP A 118 1.03 3.12 14.25
N ILE A 119 2.24 3.65 14.07
CA ILE A 119 3.23 3.07 13.16
C ILE A 119 3.62 1.65 13.56
N ASN A 120 3.56 1.31 14.85
CA ASN A 120 3.84 -0.04 15.34
C ASN A 120 2.84 -1.05 14.78
N TRP A 121 1.55 -0.68 14.66
CA TRP A 121 0.56 -1.53 14.03
C TRP A 121 0.94 -1.87 12.59
N TYR A 122 1.35 -0.87 11.79
CA TYR A 122 1.73 -1.08 10.37
C TYR A 122 3.04 -1.87 10.24
N MET A 123 4.06 -1.54 11.03
CA MET A 123 5.35 -2.23 11.05
C MET A 123 5.20 -3.74 11.31
N ASN A 124 4.36 -4.10 12.29
CA ASN A 124 4.07 -5.50 12.62
C ASN A 124 3.37 -6.27 11.48
N LYS A 125 2.75 -5.58 10.51
CA LYS A 125 2.08 -6.20 9.36
C LYS A 125 2.88 -6.15 8.07
N LEU A 126 3.81 -5.20 7.94
CA LEU A 126 4.62 -5.00 6.73
C LEU A 126 5.95 -5.75 6.82
N ILE A 127 6.66 -5.66 7.94
CA ILE A 127 8.02 -6.27 8.07
C ILE A 127 7.99 -7.79 7.85
N PRO A 128 7.06 -8.57 8.46
CA PRO A 128 7.05 -10.03 8.29
C PRO A 128 6.84 -10.49 6.85
N VAL A 129 6.22 -9.67 6.00
CA VAL A 129 5.93 -9.98 4.59
C VAL A 129 7.21 -10.26 3.80
N PHE A 130 8.26 -9.48 4.10
CA PHE A 130 9.53 -9.51 3.37
C PHE A 130 10.62 -10.27 4.13
N GLY A 131 10.55 -10.33 5.46
CA GLY A 131 11.46 -11.13 6.29
C GLY A 131 12.93 -10.85 5.93
N PRO A 132 13.72 -11.84 5.50
CA PRO A 132 15.13 -11.63 5.14
C PRO A 132 15.37 -10.66 3.96
N LEU A 133 14.36 -10.36 3.16
CA LEU A 133 14.46 -9.38 2.07
C LEU A 133 14.33 -7.94 2.56
N PHE A 134 13.86 -7.72 3.78
CA PHE A 134 13.74 -6.38 4.34
C PHE A 134 15.13 -5.77 4.55
N GLU A 135 15.36 -4.57 4.03
CA GLU A 135 16.62 -3.84 4.19
C GLU A 135 16.45 -2.60 5.05
N SER A 136 15.48 -1.75 4.72
CA SER A 136 15.22 -0.54 5.49
C SER A 136 13.77 -0.10 5.42
N ILE A 137 13.39 0.74 6.38
CA ILE A 137 12.10 1.41 6.45
C ILE A 137 12.30 2.85 6.88
N SER A 138 11.56 3.76 6.26
CA SER A 138 11.51 5.17 6.63
C SER A 138 10.06 5.57 6.86
N TYR A 139 9.81 6.33 7.92
CA TYR A 139 8.49 6.84 8.27
C TYR A 139 8.53 8.36 8.36
N GLN A 140 7.57 9.01 7.70
CA GLN A 140 7.38 10.44 7.75
C GLN A 140 5.91 10.75 8.03
N GLU A 141 5.65 11.72 8.90
CA GLU A 141 4.31 12.23 9.18
C GLU A 141 4.33 13.75 9.34
N HIS A 142 3.38 14.42 8.68
CA HIS A 142 3.13 15.84 8.76
C HIS A 142 1.77 16.06 9.42
N VAL A 143 1.79 16.77 10.56
CA VAL A 143 0.65 16.95 11.48
C VAL A 143 0.18 18.40 11.49
#